data_AF-A0A6N9SH84-F1
#
_entry.id   AF-A0A6N9SH84-F1
#
_cell.length_a   1.000
_cell.length_b   1.000
_cell.length_c   1.000
_cell.angle_alpha   90.00
_cell.angle_beta   90.00
_cell.angle_gamma   90.00
#
_symmetry.space_group_name_H-M   'P 1'
#
loop_
_entity.id
_entity.type
_entity.pdbx_description
1 polymer ?
#
loop_
_entity_poly.entity_id
_entity_poly.type
_entity_poly.pdbx_seq_one_letter_code
_entity_poly.pdbx_strand_id
1 'polypeptide(L)'
;ACPLLLGKISALGRYICHKFSYSGEIKAIVISPEIEDRIRDGVRPTAGGTFLNLDASEAEMILDNFKLALSGINIPIKDIILLGSVDIRRFIKKLIESSYRDLEVLSYGELTENVPVNILKTI
;
A
#
# COMPACT_ATOMS: atom_id res chain seq x y z
N ALA A 1 9.44 11.85 -20.19
CA ALA A 1 10.73 12.15 -19.52
C ALA A 1 10.45 13.09 -18.35
N CYS A 2 10.65 12.64 -17.12
CA CYS A 2 10.32 13.42 -15.92
C CYS A 2 11.44 14.44 -15.64
N PRO A 3 11.17 15.75 -15.49
CA PRO A 3 12.22 16.77 -15.32
C PRO A 3 12.85 16.67 -13.94
N LEU A 4 14.18 16.61 -13.95
CA LEU A 4 15.04 16.64 -12.77
C LEU A 4 15.06 18.04 -12.15
N LEU A 5 14.36 18.26 -11.05
CA LEU A 5 14.64 19.38 -10.14
C LEU A 5 15.27 18.85 -8.85
N LEU A 6 16.42 19.45 -8.53
CA LEU A 6 17.33 19.06 -7.46
C LEU A 6 16.70 19.25 -6.07
N GLY A 7 16.75 18.21 -5.24
CA GLY A 7 16.52 18.32 -3.81
C GLY A 7 16.12 16.99 -3.18
N LYS A 8 17.06 16.35 -2.48
CA LYS A 8 16.84 15.20 -1.58
C LYS A 8 15.95 14.06 -2.12
N ILE A 9 16.31 13.48 -3.26
CA ILE A 9 15.71 12.19 -3.65
C ILE A 9 16.64 11.08 -3.14
N SER A 10 16.20 10.34 -2.11
CA SER A 10 16.81 9.05 -1.80
C SER A 10 16.74 8.17 -3.05
N ALA A 11 17.83 7.52 -3.43
CA ALA A 11 17.90 6.70 -4.65
C ALA A 11 16.75 5.68 -4.76
N LEU A 12 16.22 5.24 -3.61
CA LEU A 12 15.09 4.31 -3.52
C LEU A 12 13.75 4.93 -3.97
N GLY A 13 13.45 6.16 -3.56
CA GLY A 13 12.21 6.85 -3.94
C GLY A 13 12.11 7.09 -5.44
N ARG A 14 13.25 7.40 -6.08
CA ARG A 14 13.33 7.56 -7.55
C ARG A 14 12.97 6.28 -8.30
N TYR A 15 13.49 5.15 -7.83
CA TYR A 15 13.29 3.85 -8.47
C TYR A 15 11.84 3.38 -8.30
N ILE A 16 11.28 3.53 -7.10
CA ILE A 16 9.88 3.19 -6.80
C ILE A 16 8.95 4.01 -7.69
N CYS A 17 9.13 5.33 -7.74
CA CYS A 17 8.28 6.19 -8.58
C CYS A 17 8.36 5.85 -10.07
N HIS A 18 9.54 5.53 -10.62
CA HIS A 18 9.64 5.13 -12.03
C HIS A 18 9.04 3.74 -12.30
N LYS A 19 9.10 2.83 -11.32
CA LYS A 19 8.55 1.47 -11.45
C LYS A 19 7.03 1.46 -11.40
N PHE A 20 6.42 2.34 -10.61
CA PHE A 20 4.96 2.37 -10.38
C PHE A 20 4.24 3.55 -11.07
N SER A 21 4.95 4.46 -11.73
CA SER A 21 4.29 5.49 -12.54
C SER A 21 3.71 4.87 -13.80
N TYR A 22 2.38 4.78 -13.88
CA TYR A 22 1.66 4.43 -15.10
C TYR A 22 1.11 5.72 -15.73
N SER A 23 1.45 6.00 -16.98
CA SER A 23 1.09 7.26 -17.67
C SER A 23 1.53 8.55 -16.95
N GLY A 24 2.59 8.50 -16.14
CA GLY A 24 3.15 9.68 -15.46
C GLY A 24 2.53 10.02 -14.10
N GLU A 25 1.62 9.19 -13.60
CA GLU A 25 1.00 9.31 -12.27
C GLU A 25 1.06 7.97 -11.54
N ILE A 26 1.00 8.02 -10.22
CA ILE A 26 0.88 6.82 -9.38
C ILE A 26 -0.59 6.60 -9.08
N LYS A 27 -1.10 5.42 -9.42
CA LYS A 27 -2.47 5.00 -9.10
C LYS A 27 -2.48 4.37 -7.72
N ALA A 28 -3.14 5.02 -6.77
CA ALA A 28 -3.15 4.59 -5.38
C ALA A 28 -4.56 4.26 -4.90
N ILE A 29 -4.66 3.26 -4.05
CA ILE A 29 -5.81 3.04 -3.18
C ILE A 29 -5.33 3.30 -1.76
N VAL A 30 -6.03 4.18 -1.05
CA VAL A 30 -5.67 4.60 0.31
C VAL A 30 -6.33 3.67 1.31
N ILE A 31 -5.59 3.27 2.34
CA ILE A 31 -6.12 2.53 3.48
C ILE A 31 -6.64 3.54 4.49
N SER A 32 -7.90 3.42 4.89
CA SER A 32 -8.51 4.31 5.88
C SER A 32 -7.89 4.10 7.27
N PRO A 33 -7.84 5.15 8.10
CA PRO A 33 -7.37 5.04 9.48
C PRO A 33 -8.08 3.94 10.28
N GLU A 34 -9.36 3.68 10.02
CA GLU A 34 -10.11 2.60 10.66
C GLU A 34 -9.52 1.22 10.37
N ILE A 35 -9.24 0.92 9.09
CA ILE A 35 -8.60 -0.35 8.71
C ILE A 35 -7.17 -0.41 9.25
N GLU A 36 -6.45 0.71 9.23
CA GLU A 36 -5.11 0.78 9.81
C GLU A 36 -5.10 0.43 11.30
N ASP A 37 -6.02 1.02 12.07
CA ASP A 37 -6.16 0.79 13.50
C ASP A 37 -6.51 -0.66 13.80
N ARG A 38 -7.44 -1.26 13.03
CA ARG A 38 -7.78 -2.68 13.20
C ARG A 38 -6.59 -3.60 12.95
N ILE A 39 -5.80 -3.33 11.91
CA ILE A 39 -4.59 -4.10 11.65
C ILE A 39 -3.58 -3.90 12.78
N ARG A 40 -3.40 -2.65 13.25
CA ARG A 40 -2.51 -2.28 14.36
C ARG A 40 -2.91 -2.98 15.66
N ASP A 41 -4.20 -3.09 15.93
CA ASP A 41 -4.77 -3.80 17.08
C ASP A 41 -4.58 -5.31 17.00
N GLY A 42 -4.33 -5.88 15.81
CA GLY A 42 -3.91 -7.26 15.62
C GLY A 42 -2.41 -7.49 15.81
N VAL A 43 -1.59 -6.44 15.87
CA VAL A 43 -0.14 -6.57 15.98
C VAL A 43 0.26 -7.00 17.40
N ARG A 44 1.02 -8.10 17.53
CA ARG A 44 1.49 -8.63 18.81
C ARG A 44 3.02 -8.75 18.83
N PRO A 45 3.69 -8.21 19.85
CA PRO A 45 5.10 -8.49 20.07
C PRO A 45 5.29 -9.90 20.62
N THR A 46 6.31 -10.59 20.15
CA THR A 46 6.74 -11.92 20.62
C THR A 46 8.26 -11.94 20.76
N ALA A 47 8.81 -12.97 21.41
CA ALA A 47 10.25 -13.14 21.53
C ALA A 47 11.00 -13.22 20.18
N GLY A 48 10.31 -13.66 19.11
CA GLY A 48 10.87 -13.76 17.75
C GLY A 48 10.58 -12.55 16.86
N GLY A 49 10.01 -11.47 17.40
CA GLY A 49 9.62 -10.28 16.65
C GLY A 49 8.13 -9.97 16.73
N THR A 50 7.66 -9.09 15.85
CA THR A 50 6.27 -8.61 15.85
C THR A 50 5.48 -9.28 14.73
N PHE A 51 4.30 -9.84 15.05
CA PHE A 51 3.44 -10.56 14.11
C PHE A 51 2.01 -10.04 14.11
N LEU A 52 1.32 -10.22 13.00
CA LEU A 52 -0.12 -9.97 12.89
C LEU A 52 -0.88 -11.18 13.41
N ASN A 53 -1.73 -10.97 14.41
CA ASN A 53 -2.59 -11.97 15.03
C ASN A 53 -4.03 -11.47 15.02
N LEU A 54 -4.70 -11.68 13.89
CA LEU A 54 -6.13 -11.44 13.70
C LEU A 54 -6.87 -12.77 13.84
N ASP A 55 -8.10 -12.74 14.34
CA ASP A 55 -8.98 -13.89 14.18
C ASP A 55 -9.41 -14.07 12.72
N ALA A 56 -9.97 -15.24 12.40
CA ALA A 56 -10.34 -15.58 11.03
C ALA A 56 -11.42 -14.64 10.46
N SER A 57 -12.38 -14.21 11.29
CA SER A 57 -13.47 -13.34 10.88
C SER A 57 -12.98 -11.93 10.57
N GLU A 58 -12.06 -11.39 11.37
CA GLU A 58 -11.46 -10.09 11.12
C GLU A 58 -10.58 -10.09 9.87
N ALA A 59 -9.76 -11.12 9.70
CA ALA A 59 -8.91 -11.26 8.52
C ALA A 59 -9.75 -11.36 7.24
N GLU A 60 -10.80 -12.18 7.24
CA GLU A 60 -11.71 -12.33 6.09
C GLU A 60 -12.42 -11.02 5.76
N MET A 61 -12.94 -10.33 6.78
CA MET A 61 -13.62 -9.05 6.59
C MET A 61 -12.68 -7.98 6.01
N ILE A 62 -11.42 -7.91 6.46
CA ILE A 62 -10.44 -6.98 5.89
C ILE A 62 -10.14 -7.35 4.43
N LEU A 63 -9.96 -8.64 4.12
CA LEU A 63 -9.69 -9.11 2.76
C LEU A 63 -10.87 -8.83 1.80
N ASP A 64 -12.10 -8.94 2.29
CA ASP A 64 -13.30 -8.59 1.51
C ASP A 64 -13.35 -7.09 1.20
N ASN A 65 -12.98 -6.22 2.15
CA ASN A 65 -12.85 -4.79 1.89
C ASN A 65 -11.83 -4.51 0.77
N PHE A 66 -10.66 -5.17 0.79
CA PHE A 66 -9.68 -5.07 -0.29
C PHE A 66 -10.25 -5.56 -1.63
N LYS A 67 -10.96 -6.69 -1.63
CA LYS A 67 -11.58 -7.25 -2.83
C LYS A 67 -12.63 -6.30 -3.43
N LEU A 68 -13.48 -5.72 -2.60
CA LEU A 68 -14.49 -4.75 -3.03
C LEU A 68 -13.86 -3.48 -3.58
N ALA A 69 -12.81 -2.96 -2.93
CA ALA A 69 -12.09 -1.79 -3.40
C ALA A 69 -11.43 -2.02 -4.76
N LEU A 70 -10.77 -3.17 -4.94
CA LEU A 70 -10.12 -3.53 -6.19
C LEU A 70 -11.13 -3.91 -7.30
N SER A 71 -12.34 -4.32 -6.93
CA SER A 71 -13.38 -4.64 -7.89
C SER A 71 -13.81 -3.42 -8.70
N GLY A 72 -14.01 -3.62 -10.01
CA GLY A 72 -14.43 -2.57 -10.94
C GLY A 72 -13.31 -1.62 -11.38
N ILE A 73 -12.07 -1.79 -10.92
CA ILE A 73 -10.93 -1.02 -11.41
C ILE A 73 -10.41 -1.68 -12.70
N ASN A 74 -10.48 -0.97 -13.83
CA ASN A 74 -9.99 -1.44 -15.13
C ASN A 74 -8.48 -1.14 -15.35
N ILE A 75 -7.70 -1.15 -14.27
CA ILE A 75 -6.25 -0.91 -14.26
C ILE A 75 -5.59 -2.21 -13.77
N PRO A 76 -4.53 -2.70 -14.42
CA PRO A 76 -3.83 -3.90 -13.94
C PRO A 76 -3.34 -3.71 -12.50
N ILE A 77 -3.51 -4.74 -11.67
CA ILE A 77 -3.14 -4.70 -10.23
C ILE A 77 -1.68 -4.27 -10.00
N LYS A 78 -0.75 -4.75 -10.85
CA LYS A 78 0.67 -4.40 -10.79
C LYS A 78 0.98 -2.90 -10.98
N ASP A 79 0.03 -2.16 -11.57
CA ASP A 79 0.12 -0.74 -11.85
C ASP A 79 -0.64 0.10 -10.79
N ILE A 80 -1.14 -0.55 -9.74
CA ILE A 80 -1.80 0.07 -8.57
C ILE A 80 -0.93 -0.17 -7.34
N ILE A 81 -0.89 0.81 -6.44
CA ILE A 81 -0.31 0.66 -5.10
C ILE A 81 -1.38 0.81 -4.03
N LEU A 82 -1.18 0.15 -2.89
CA LEU A 82 -1.83 0.49 -1.63
C LEU A 82 -1.00 1.53 -0.90
N LEU A 83 -1.66 2.56 -0.39
CA LEU A 83 -1.03 3.62 0.39
C LEU A 83 -1.53 3.59 1.82
N GLY A 84 -0.61 3.48 2.78
CA GLY A 84 -0.93 3.48 4.21
C GLY A 84 0.26 3.83 5.09
N SER A 85 0.15 3.58 6.39
CA SER A 85 1.16 3.94 7.37
C SER A 85 2.37 2.98 7.38
N VAL A 86 3.56 3.55 7.67
CA VAL A 86 4.86 2.85 7.64
C VAL A 86 4.90 1.65 8.59
N ASP A 87 4.32 1.81 9.78
CA ASP A 87 4.34 0.85 10.89
C ASP A 87 3.56 -0.43 10.56
N ILE A 88 2.47 -0.32 9.79
CA ILE A 88 1.59 -1.43 9.43
C ILE A 88 1.83 -2.00 8.03
N ARG A 89 2.60 -1.30 7.18
CA ARG A 89 2.85 -1.64 5.76
C ARG A 89 3.17 -3.12 5.52
N ARG A 90 4.09 -3.68 6.31
CA ARG A 90 4.52 -5.09 6.20
C ARG A 90 3.42 -6.08 6.56
N PHE A 91 2.55 -5.72 7.51
CA PHE A 91 1.46 -6.58 7.96
C PHE A 91 0.34 -6.60 6.92
N ILE A 92 0.01 -5.44 6.33
CA ILE A 92 -0.92 -5.36 5.20
C ILE A 92 -0.40 -6.21 4.03
N LYS A 93 0.86 -6.01 3.60
CA LYS A 93 1.43 -6.78 2.47
C LYS A 93 1.32 -8.28 2.73
N LYS A 94 1.67 -8.74 3.94
CA LYS A 94 1.57 -10.15 4.33
C LYS A 94 0.12 -10.67 4.36
N LEU A 95 -0.84 -9.83 4.73
CA LEU A 95 -2.26 -10.19 4.74
C LEU A 95 -2.77 -10.39 3.31
N ILE A 96 -2.41 -9.50 2.38
CA ILE A 96 -2.95 -9.50 1.02
C ILE A 96 -2.15 -10.32 0.00
N GLU A 97 -0.90 -10.69 0.28
CA GLU A 97 0.00 -11.31 -0.72
C GLU A 97 -0.47 -12.68 -1.24
N SER A 98 -1.29 -13.40 -0.47
CA SER A 98 -1.88 -14.68 -0.86
C SER A 98 -2.84 -14.52 -2.05
N SER A 99 -3.59 -13.42 -2.09
CA SER A 99 -4.58 -13.10 -3.11
C SER A 99 -4.06 -12.11 -4.17
N TYR A 100 -3.18 -11.18 -3.77
CA TYR A 100 -2.73 -10.06 -4.59
C TYR A 100 -1.20 -9.92 -4.53
N ARG A 101 -0.48 -10.91 -5.07
CA ARG A 101 0.99 -10.96 -5.04
C ARG A 101 1.65 -9.71 -5.60
N ASP A 102 1.14 -9.20 -6.73
CA ASP A 102 1.70 -8.06 -7.47
C ASP A 102 1.24 -6.70 -6.94
N LEU A 103 0.35 -6.67 -5.95
CA LEU A 103 -0.13 -5.42 -5.34
C LEU A 103 0.86 -4.97 -4.27
N GLU A 104 1.51 -3.83 -4.52
CA GLU A 104 2.54 -3.29 -3.63
C GLU A 104 1.93 -2.35 -2.58
N VAL A 105 2.52 -2.34 -1.38
CA VAL A 105 2.09 -1.48 -0.27
C VAL A 105 3.21 -0.49 0.02
N LEU A 106 2.93 0.79 -0.19
CA LEU A 106 3.82 1.90 0.07
C LEU A 106 3.28 2.77 1.18
N SER A 107 4.18 3.52 1.79
CA SER A 107 3.86 4.56 2.74
C SER A 107 3.99 5.95 2.15
N TYR A 108 3.32 6.92 2.78
CA TYR A 108 3.40 8.33 2.39
C TYR A 108 4.84 8.86 2.32
N GLY A 109 5.73 8.39 3.21
CA GLY A 109 7.14 8.79 3.22
C GLY A 109 7.99 8.20 2.08
N GLU A 110 7.49 7.17 1.40
CA GLU A 110 8.16 6.55 0.25
C GLU A 110 7.79 7.22 -1.08
N LEU A 111 6.73 8.04 -1.09
CA LEU A 111 6.34 8.83 -2.26
C LEU A 111 7.25 10.04 -2.39
N THR A 112 7.84 10.24 -3.59
CA THR A 112 8.58 11.47 -3.87
C THR A 112 7.62 12.58 -4.26
N GLU A 113 7.88 13.81 -3.81
CA GLU A 113 7.05 15.01 -4.05
C GLU A 113 6.81 15.34 -5.54
N ASN A 114 7.58 14.73 -6.46
CA ASN A 114 7.57 15.08 -7.89
C ASN A 114 6.64 14.20 -8.76
N VAL A 115 5.92 13.22 -8.20
CA VAL A 115 5.01 12.38 -8.99
C VAL A 115 3.57 12.55 -8.49
N PRO A 116 2.63 12.96 -9.35
CA PRO A 116 1.24 13.10 -8.95
C PRO A 116 0.67 11.74 -8.56
N VAL A 117 -0.06 11.72 -7.44
CA VAL A 117 -0.76 10.53 -6.93
C VAL A 117 -2.25 10.70 -7.19
N ASN A 118 -2.82 9.74 -7.89
CA ASN A 118 -4.24 9.69 -8.19
C ASN A 118 -4.90 8.63 -7.33
N ILE A 119 -5.71 9.10 -6.39
CA ILE A 119 -6.42 8.24 -5.44
C ILE A 119 -7.66 7.68 -6.16
N LEU A 120 -7.63 6.38 -6.44
CA LEU A 120 -8.73 5.68 -7.08
C LEU A 120 -9.88 5.44 -6.12
N LYS A 121 -9.56 5.01 -4.89
CA LYS A 121 -10.51 4.69 -3.81
C LYS A 121 -9.83 4.78 -2.43
N THR A 122 -10.65 4.79 -1.39
CA THR A 122 -10.25 4.57 0.00
C THR A 122 -10.93 3.31 0.52
N ILE A 123 -10.20 2.49 1.29
CA ILE A 123 -10.67 1.23 1.91
C ILE A 123 -10.92 1.43 3.37
#